data_AF-A0A7D5NJ03-F1
#
_entry.id   AF-A0A7D5NJ03-F1
#
_cell.length_a   1.000
_cell.length_b   1.000
_cell.length_c   1.000
_cell.angle_alpha   90.00
_cell.angle_beta   90.00
_cell.angle_gamma   90.00
#
_symmetry.space_group_name_H-M   'P 1'
#
loop_
_entity.id
_entity.type
_entity.pdbx_description
1 polymer ?
#
loop_
_entity_poly.entity_id
_entity_poly.type
_entity_poly.pdbx_seq_one_letter_code
_entity_poly.pdbx_strand_id
1 'polypeptide(L)' 'MTEDAKIAIRNIRRDQIEVIRKAEKDKELTEDDRKLGEEKIQKVTDEFIKKIDELFSAKEKEILES' A
#
# COMPACT_ATOMS: atom_id res chain seq x y z
N MET A 1 -8.27 8.24 -12.45
CA MET A 1 -8.80 8.06 -11.08
C MET A 1 -8.27 6.79 -10.42
N THR A 2 -8.61 5.60 -10.91
CA THR A 2 -8.15 4.32 -10.30
C THR A 2 -6.65 4.08 -10.52
N GLU A 3 -6.15 4.41 -11.71
CA GLU A 3 -4.71 4.33 -12.05
C GLU A 3 -3.85 5.22 -11.13
N ASP A 4 -4.26 6.47 -10.94
CA ASP A 4 -3.55 7.46 -10.13
C ASP A 4 -3.50 7.05 -8.65
N ALA A 5 -4.61 6.50 -8.13
CA ALA A 5 -4.68 6.00 -6.77
C ALA A 5 -3.75 4.79 -6.57
N LYS A 6 -3.69 3.88 -7.54
CA LYS A 6 -2.74 2.75 -7.52
C LYS A 6 -1.29 3.21 -7.60
N ILE A 7 -0.99 4.23 -8.42
CA ILE A 7 0.35 4.82 -8.51
C ILE A 7 0.76 5.47 -7.18
N ALA A 8 -0.14 6.26 -6.57
CA ALA A 8 0.12 6.89 -5.28
C ALA A 8 0.41 5.85 -4.18
N ILE A 9 -0.37 4.77 -4.11
CA ILE A 9 -0.14 3.69 -3.14
C ILE A 9 1.22 3.02 -3.35
N ARG A 10 1.61 2.74 -4.61
CA ARG A 10 2.92 2.15 -4.89
C ARG A 10 4.07 3.07 -4.50
N ASN A 11 3.93 4.38 -4.71
CA ASN A 11 4.92 5.36 -4.30
C ASN A 11 5.04 5.40 -2.77
N ILE A 12 3.92 5.50 -2.05
CA ILE A 12 3.92 5.47 -0.57
C ILE A 12 4.55 4.17 -0.06
N ARG A 13 4.21 3.02 -0.64
CA ARG A 13 4.82 1.73 -0.26
C ARG A 13 6.34 1.79 -0.41
N ARG A 14 6.85 2.28 -1.54
CA ARG A 14 8.30 2.39 -1.78
C ARG A 14 8.96 3.28 -0.73
N ASP A 15 8.38 4.45 -0.46
CA ASP A 15 8.94 5.42 0.48
C ASP A 15 8.95 4.84 1.91
N GLN A 16 7.89 4.14 2.32
CA GLN A 16 7.83 3.46 3.63
C GLN A 16 8.84 2.31 3.76
N ILE A 17 9.05 1.53 2.68
CA ILE A 17 10.10 0.49 2.64
C ILE A 17 11.49 1.14 2.82
N GLU A 18 11.76 2.28 2.18
CA GLU A 18 13.02 3.00 2.34
C GLU A 18 13.21 3.51 3.78
N VAL A 19 12.16 4.05 4.41
CA VAL A 19 12.19 4.48 5.81
C VAL A 19 12.57 3.31 6.74
N ILE A 20 11.92 2.16 6.58
CA ILE A 20 12.19 0.98 7.43
C ILE A 20 13.62 0.45 7.23
N ARG A 21 14.10 0.40 5.98
CA ARG A 21 15.48 -0.02 5.68
C ARG A 21 16.51 0.97 6.22
N LYS A 22 16.18 2.26 6.24
CA LYS A 22 17.04 3.28 6.83
C LYS A 22 17.10 3.14 8.35
N ALA A 23 15.95 2.96 9.00
CA ALA A 23 15.88 2.74 10.45
C ALA A 23 16.65 1.46 10.89
N GLU A 24 16.66 0.40 10.07
CA GLU A 24 17.52 -0.77 10.31
C GLU A 24 19.01 -0.39 10.26
N LYS A 25 19.44 0.35 9.22
CA LYS A 25 20.84 0.80 9.10
C LYS A 25 21.26 1.70 10.25
N ASP A 26 20.35 2.55 10.72
CA ASP A 26 20.55 3.45 11.85
C ASP A 26 20.47 2.70 13.20
N LYS A 27 20.27 1.38 13.18
CA LYS A 27 20.13 0.48 14.34
C LYS A 27 18.94 0.82 15.25
N GLU A 28 17.94 1.52 14.72
CA GLU A 28 16.68 1.81 15.40
C GLU A 28 15.71 0.63 15.33
N LEU A 29 15.88 -0.24 14.33
CA LEU A 29 15.11 -1.48 14.16
C LEU A 29 16.04 -2.69 14.09
N THR A 30 15.58 -3.81 14.65
CA THR A 30 16.20 -5.12 14.44
C THR A 30 15.83 -5.70 13.07
N GLU A 31 16.57 -6.71 12.60
CA GLU A 31 16.23 -7.39 11.33
C GLU A 31 14.83 -8.01 11.37
N ASP A 32 14.41 -8.52 12.53
CA ASP A 32 13.08 -9.10 12.72
C ASP A 32 11.99 -8.03 12.69
N ASP A 33 12.20 -6.90 13.36
CA ASP A 33 11.26 -5.77 13.33
C ASP A 33 11.13 -5.19 11.91
N ARG A 34 12.24 -5.11 11.17
CA ARG A 34 12.24 -4.71 9.76
C ARG A 34 11.38 -5.64 8.92
N LYS A 35 11.59 -6.97 9.01
CA LYS A 35 10.80 -7.96 8.26
C LYS A 35 9.31 -7.86 8.60
N LEU A 36 8.99 -7.73 9.90
CA LEU A 36 7.61 -7.58 10.35
C LEU A 36 6.97 -6.28 9.82
N GLY A 37 7.74 -5.19 9.78
CA GLY A 37 7.32 -3.90 9.24
C GLY A 37 7.08 -3.95 7.73
N GLU A 38 7.98 -4.55 6.95
CA GLU A 38 7.81 -4.76 5.50
C GLU A 38 6.56 -5.61 5.21
N GLU A 39 6.32 -6.67 5.99
CA GLU A 39 5.13 -7.53 5.82
C GLU A 39 3.82 -6.79 6.12
N LYS A 40 3.81 -5.94 7.17
CA LYS A 40 2.65 -5.09 7.49
C LYS A 40 2.38 -4.05 6.41
N ILE A 41 3.43 -3.38 5.91
CA ILE A 41 3.31 -2.42 4.80
C ILE A 41 2.70 -3.11 3.58
N GLN A 42 3.15 -4.32 3.25
CA GLN A 42 2.64 -5.07 2.12
C GLN A 42 1.16 -5.44 2.30
N LYS A 43 0.75 -5.96 3.47
CA LYS A 43 -0.66 -6.26 3.79
C LYS A 43 -1.56 -5.04 3.64
N VAL A 44 -1.15 -3.89 4.21
CA VAL A 44 -1.91 -2.64 4.13
C VAL A 44 -2.02 -2.17 2.68
N THR A 45 -0.93 -2.22 1.92
CA THR A 45 -0.93 -1.86 0.50
C THR A 45 -1.93 -2.71 -0.29
N ASP A 46 -1.92 -4.02 -0.10
CA ASP A 46 -2.80 -4.95 -0.81
C ASP A 46 -4.28 -4.73 -0.44
N GLU A 47 -4.56 -4.44 0.83
CA GLU A 47 -5.91 -4.10 1.30
C GLU A 47 -6.44 -2.83 0.61
N PHE A 48 -5.64 -1.75 0.56
CA PHE A 48 -6.07 -0.51 -0.08
C PHE A 48 -6.22 -0.65 -1.60
N ILE A 49 -5.38 -1.44 -2.27
CA ILE A 49 -5.54 -1.73 -3.70
C ILE A 49 -6.87 -2.46 -3.94
N LYS A 50 -7.18 -3.50 -3.16
CA LYS A 50 -8.47 -4.20 -3.27
C LYS A 50 -9.64 -3.26 -3.03
N LYS A 51 -9.57 -2.42 -2.01
CA LYS A 51 -10.63 -1.47 -1.68
C LYS A 51 -10.89 -0.46 -2.81
N ILE A 52 -9.83 0.00 -3.47
CA ILE A 52 -9.96 0.89 -4.66
C ILE A 52 -10.63 0.15 -5.81
N ASP A 53 -10.25 -1.11 -6.06
CA ASP A 53 -10.84 -1.92 -7.12
C ASP A 53 -12.32 -2.22 -6.86
N GLU A 54 -12.68 -2.54 -5.61
CA GLU A 54 -14.08 -2.75 -5.19
C GLU A 54 -14.91 -1.48 -5.34
N LEU A 55 -14.40 -0.33 -4.87
CA LEU A 55 -15.09 0.97 -4.99
C LEU A 55 -15.29 1.36 -6.46
N PHE A 56 -14.28 1.11 -7.30
CA PHE A 56 -14.39 1.39 -8.72
C PHE A 56 -15.44 0.50 -9.40
N SER A 57 -15.40 -0.81 -9.12
CA SER A 57 -16.37 -1.76 -9.68
C SER A 57 -17.80 -1.49 -9.21
N ALA A 58 -17.99 -1.12 -7.94
CA ALA A 58 -19.29 -0.72 -7.42
C ALA A 58 -19.81 0.55 -8.12
N LYS A 59 -18.95 1.55 -8.31
CA LYS A 59 -19.30 2.78 -9.02
C LYS A 59 -19.62 2.54 -10.50
N GLU A 60 -18.87 1.66 -11.17
CA GLU A 60 -19.18 1.26 -12.55
C GLU A 60 -20.56 0.59 -12.65
N LYS A 61 -20.91 -0.30 -11.71
CA LYS A 61 -22.22 -0.95 -11.69
C LYS A 61 -23.36 0.05 -11.47
N GLU A 62 -23.24 0.96 -10.51
CA GLU A 62 -24.24 2.01 -10.29
C GLU A 62 -24.47 2.89 -11.53
N ILE A 63 -23.41 3.20 -12.28
CA ILE A 63 -23.50 3.99 -13.52
C ILE A 63 -24.12 3.18 -14.66
N LEU A 64 -23.88 1.86 -14.74
CA LEU A 64 -24.41 1.00 -15.79
C LEU A 64 -25.89 0.60 -15.60
N GLU A 65 -26.37 0.60 -14.35
CA GLU A 65 -27.78 0.34 -13.99
C GLU A 65 -28.67 1.60 -14.06
N SER A 66 -28.10 2.77 -14.39
CA SER A 66 -28.81 4.04 -14.60
C SER A 66 -29.09 4.30 -16.08
#